data_AF-A0A2V8R6E5-F1
#
_entry.id   AF-A0A2V8R6E5-F1
#
_cell.length_a   1.000
_cell.length_b   1.000
_cell.length_c   1.000
_cell.angle_alpha   90.00
_cell.angle_beta   90.00
_cell.angle_gamma   90.00
#
_symmetry.space_group_name_H-M   'P 1'
#
loop_
_entity.id
_entity.type
_entity.pdbx_description
1 polymer ?
#
loop_
_entity_poly.entity_id
_entity_poly.type
_entity_poly.pdbx_seq_one_letter_code
_entity_poly.pdbx_strand_id
1 'polypeptide(L)'
;MSDRMIPTKPNPGLGRWMRKPYKGGSKLGSDREGQPPSSNRLIFLDVFRGLTVVGMVLVNNPGSWAHIHWPLEHAEWNGWTPTDLIFPFFLFIVGVAIPLGLGKRVERGDKFKALFLKVLYRSAVIFLLGEFLAGFPYFHLSTIRIPGVLQRIAVCYFFAALIFIRTRPRTQAIIALALLIVYFIVMKHVHWNGYYVGDLSKEGSLASIIDRKVLGPHIWKQGIVYDPEGLLSTMGALATTLFGVLTGHLIR
;
A
#
# COMPACT_ATOMS: atom_id res chain seq x y z
N MET A 1 -35.22 -80.09 31.02
CA MET A 1 -34.89 -80.54 29.65
C MET A 1 -35.26 -79.39 28.73
N SER A 2 -34.27 -78.67 28.19
CA SER A 2 -33.92 -78.68 26.74
C SER A 2 -35.15 -78.39 25.87
N ASP A 3 -35.24 -77.31 25.11
CA ASP A 3 -34.25 -76.93 24.11
C ASP A 3 -34.38 -75.47 23.64
N ARG A 4 -33.27 -74.94 23.14
CA ARG A 4 -33.18 -73.64 22.46
C ARG A 4 -33.54 -73.81 20.98
N MET A 5 -34.22 -72.83 20.38
CA MET A 5 -33.75 -72.25 19.11
C MET A 5 -34.36 -70.87 18.83
N ILE A 6 -33.45 -69.91 18.64
CA ILE A 6 -33.59 -68.51 18.16
C ILE A 6 -33.20 -68.60 16.66
N PRO A 7 -33.69 -67.78 15.67
CA PRO A 7 -33.59 -66.31 15.74
C PRO A 7 -34.55 -65.44 14.90
N THR A 8 -34.69 -64.17 15.30
CA THR A 8 -34.53 -62.98 14.42
C THR A 8 -34.41 -61.71 15.27
N LYS A 9 -33.37 -60.90 15.04
CA LYS A 9 -33.16 -59.58 15.68
C LYS A 9 -34.07 -58.52 15.04
N PRO A 10 -34.48 -57.49 15.81
CA PRO A 10 -34.56 -56.14 15.26
C PRO A 10 -33.78 -55.08 16.05
N ASN A 11 -33.51 -54.01 15.31
CA ASN A 11 -32.56 -52.90 15.49
C ASN A 11 -32.98 -51.91 16.61
N PRO A 12 -32.03 -51.26 17.33
CA PRO A 12 -32.35 -50.35 18.42
C PRO A 12 -32.37 -48.90 17.93
N GLY A 13 -33.50 -48.22 18.13
CA GLY A 13 -33.58 -46.79 17.86
C GLY A 13 -34.95 -46.22 18.18
N LEU A 14 -35.23 -45.98 19.46
CA LEU A 14 -36.02 -44.85 19.96
C LEU A 14 -36.18 -44.99 21.48
N GLY A 15 -35.70 -44.01 22.26
CA GLY A 15 -36.12 -43.90 23.66
C GLY A 15 -35.03 -43.39 24.59
N ARG A 16 -34.92 -42.07 24.74
CA ARG A 16 -34.58 -41.48 26.05
C ARG A 16 -34.92 -40.00 26.18
N TRP A 17 -36.19 -39.67 25.94
CA TRP A 17 -36.79 -38.48 26.53
C TRP A 17 -37.25 -38.83 27.95
N MET A 18 -36.47 -38.49 28.98
CA MET A 18 -36.99 -38.31 30.35
C MET A 18 -35.99 -37.56 31.26
N ARG A 19 -36.27 -36.26 31.42
CA ARG A 19 -36.15 -35.35 32.59
C ARG A 19 -35.04 -35.57 33.63
N LYS A 20 -34.36 -34.47 34.01
CA LYS A 20 -34.03 -34.09 35.40
C LYS A 20 -33.72 -32.57 35.51
N PRO A 21 -33.76 -31.96 36.72
CA PRO A 21 -34.57 -30.78 37.02
C PRO A 21 -33.79 -29.45 37.09
N TYR A 22 -34.51 -28.33 37.02
CA TYR A 22 -33.98 -26.98 37.22
C TYR A 22 -33.54 -26.80 38.67
N LYS A 23 -32.24 -26.58 38.90
CA LYS A 23 -31.68 -26.13 40.18
C LYS A 23 -31.17 -24.71 40.01
N GLY A 24 -31.89 -23.76 40.62
CA GLY A 24 -31.35 -22.43 40.90
C GLY A 24 -30.28 -22.54 42.00
N GLY A 25 -29.12 -21.92 41.76
CA GLY A 25 -28.02 -21.85 42.70
C GLY A 25 -26.94 -20.90 42.16
N SER A 26 -26.89 -19.70 42.73
CA SER A 26 -25.88 -18.66 42.52
C SER A 26 -24.47 -19.14 42.86
N LYS A 27 -23.50 -19.03 41.94
CA LYS A 27 -22.07 -18.81 42.25
C LYS A 27 -21.37 -18.03 41.13
N LEU A 28 -20.57 -17.05 41.58
CA LEU A 28 -19.54 -16.30 40.86
C LEU A 28 -18.55 -17.21 40.13
N GLY A 29 -17.98 -16.69 39.03
CA GLY A 29 -16.66 -17.06 38.52
C GLY A 29 -16.69 -17.68 37.12
N SER A 30 -15.89 -17.09 36.22
CA SER A 30 -15.40 -17.54 34.89
C SER A 30 -16.38 -18.37 34.06
N ASP A 31 -16.81 -17.94 32.87
CA ASP A 31 -16.00 -18.15 31.67
C ASP A 31 -16.31 -17.11 30.60
N ARG A 32 -15.30 -16.30 30.24
CA ARG A 32 -15.26 -15.64 28.92
C ARG A 32 -14.34 -16.45 28.02
N GLU A 33 -14.75 -17.68 27.71
CA GLU A 33 -14.13 -18.44 26.63
C GLU A 33 -14.73 -18.00 25.29
N GLY A 34 -13.85 -17.62 24.36
CA GLY A 34 -14.11 -17.82 22.94
C GLY A 34 -14.70 -16.65 22.13
N GLN A 35 -14.50 -15.38 22.49
CA GLN A 35 -14.57 -14.35 21.44
C GLN A 35 -13.27 -14.40 20.63
N PRO A 36 -13.30 -14.68 19.31
CA PRO A 36 -12.13 -14.47 18.47
C PRO A 36 -11.70 -13.02 18.69
N PRO A 37 -10.39 -12.72 18.79
CA PRO A 37 -9.96 -11.33 18.97
C PRO A 37 -10.59 -10.52 17.84
N SER A 38 -11.51 -9.63 18.19
CA SER A 38 -12.12 -8.73 17.22
C SER A 38 -10.96 -7.91 16.68
N SER A 39 -10.46 -8.28 15.49
CA SER A 39 -9.56 -7.41 14.77
C SER A 39 -10.39 -6.19 14.47
N ASN A 40 -10.25 -5.16 15.30
CA ASN A 40 -11.03 -3.95 15.21
C ASN A 40 -10.67 -3.32 13.85
N ARG A 41 -11.47 -3.66 12.84
CA ARG A 41 -11.21 -3.26 11.46
C ARG A 41 -11.45 -1.77 11.41
N LEU A 42 -10.43 -1.02 11.01
CA LEU A 42 -10.53 0.43 10.92
C LEU A 42 -11.37 0.78 9.68
N ILE A 43 -12.69 0.87 9.86
CA ILE A 43 -13.66 1.13 8.77
C ILE A 43 -13.28 2.40 8.00
N PHE A 44 -12.89 3.46 8.71
CA PHE A 44 -12.42 4.70 8.07
C PHE A 44 -11.24 4.48 7.11
N LEU A 45 -10.30 3.61 7.47
CA LEU A 45 -9.13 3.31 6.64
C LEU A 45 -9.54 2.60 5.35
N ASP A 46 -10.52 1.70 5.43
CA ASP A 46 -11.02 0.98 4.28
C ASP A 46 -11.86 1.89 3.37
N VAL A 47 -12.68 2.78 3.95
CA VAL A 47 -13.42 3.81 3.21
C VAL A 47 -12.46 4.76 2.50
N PHE A 48 -11.42 5.25 3.17
CA PHE A 48 -10.44 6.15 2.59
C PHE A 48 -9.70 5.50 1.42
N ARG A 49 -9.26 4.24 1.56
CA ARG A 49 -8.67 3.46 0.46
C ARG A 49 -9.64 3.26 -0.71
N GLY A 50 -10.91 2.97 -0.42
CA GLY A 50 -11.93 2.82 -1.44
C GLY A 50 -12.12 4.12 -2.23
N LEU A 51 -12.20 5.25 -1.53
CA LEU A 51 -12.34 6.56 -2.14
C LEU A 51 -11.14 6.94 -3.00
N THR A 52 -9.91 6.66 -2.56
CA THR A 52 -8.72 6.93 -3.39
C THR A 52 -8.66 6.05 -4.64
N VAL A 53 -9.11 4.79 -4.57
CA VAL A 53 -9.24 3.93 -5.77
C VAL A 53 -10.30 4.47 -6.73
N VAL A 54 -11.47 4.85 -6.23
CA VAL A 54 -12.55 5.43 -7.06
C VAL A 54 -12.07 6.73 -7.71
N GLY A 55 -11.41 7.60 -6.95
CA GLY A 55 -10.78 8.81 -7.48
C GLY A 55 -9.81 8.50 -8.61
N MET A 56 -8.91 7.53 -8.41
CA MET A 56 -7.93 7.13 -9.44
C MET A 56 -8.61 6.61 -10.71
N VAL A 57 -9.71 5.86 -10.59
CA VAL A 57 -10.46 5.37 -11.76
C VAL A 57 -11.11 6.52 -12.53
N LEU A 58 -11.72 7.48 -11.81
CA LEU A 58 -12.39 8.64 -12.41
C LEU A 58 -11.42 9.52 -13.19
N VAL A 59 -10.24 9.82 -12.64
CA VAL A 59 -9.29 10.73 -13.29
C VAL A 59 -8.56 10.08 -14.46
N ASN A 60 -8.37 8.76 -14.45
CA ASN A 60 -7.82 8.04 -15.61
C ASN A 60 -8.85 7.80 -16.71
N ASN A 61 -10.15 7.95 -16.42
CA ASN A 61 -11.23 7.71 -17.36
C ASN A 61 -12.27 8.84 -17.29
N PRO A 62 -11.93 10.08 -17.68
CA PRO A 62 -12.85 11.22 -17.59
C PRO A 62 -14.03 11.14 -18.59
N GLY A 63 -14.16 10.03 -19.34
CA GLY A 63 -15.18 9.82 -20.37
C GLY A 63 -14.78 10.47 -21.69
N SER A 64 -14.65 11.80 -21.71
CA SER A 64 -14.20 12.57 -22.88
C SER A 64 -12.98 13.42 -22.57
N TRP A 65 -11.87 13.15 -23.26
CA TRP A 65 -10.65 13.96 -23.18
C TRP A 65 -10.80 15.37 -23.77
N ALA A 66 -11.88 15.64 -24.52
CA ALA A 66 -12.18 16.96 -25.07
C ALA A 66 -12.94 17.88 -24.09
N HIS A 67 -13.58 17.32 -23.06
CA HIS A 67 -14.37 18.04 -22.08
C HIS A 67 -14.13 17.48 -20.69
N ILE A 68 -12.91 17.70 -20.18
CA ILE A 68 -12.56 17.34 -18.81
C ILE A 68 -13.05 18.47 -17.90
N HIS A 69 -13.79 18.11 -16.84
CA HIS A 69 -14.16 19.09 -15.82
C HIS A 69 -12.92 19.49 -15.01
N TRP A 70 -12.77 20.78 -14.71
CA TRP A 70 -11.58 21.33 -14.04
C TRP A 70 -11.09 20.57 -12.77
N PRO A 71 -11.93 19.90 -11.93
CA PRO A 71 -11.41 19.12 -10.80
C PRO A 71 -10.71 17.82 -11.20
N LEU A 72 -11.05 17.28 -12.38
CA LEU A 72 -10.54 16.03 -12.96
C LEU A 72 -9.35 16.27 -13.90
N GLU A 73 -9.02 17.52 -14.16
CA GLU A 73 -7.91 17.93 -15.01
C GLU A 73 -6.65 18.08 -14.18
N HIS A 74 -5.52 17.59 -14.69
CA HIS A 74 -4.21 17.82 -14.06
C HIS A 74 -3.76 19.26 -14.26
N ALA A 75 -3.04 19.82 -13.28
CA ALA A 75 -2.36 21.08 -13.50
C ALA A 75 -1.37 20.94 -14.67
N GLU A 76 -1.27 21.95 -15.53
CA GLU A 76 -0.39 21.88 -16.71
C GLU A 76 1.08 21.64 -16.34
N TRP A 77 1.55 22.30 -15.27
CA TRP A 77 2.91 22.13 -14.75
C TRP A 77 3.07 22.68 -13.33
N ASN A 78 2.76 23.97 -13.17
CA ASN A 78 2.82 24.65 -11.89
C ASN A 78 1.42 24.72 -11.29
N GLY A 79 1.32 24.52 -9.99
CA GLY A 79 0.05 24.48 -9.28
C GLY A 79 -0.33 23.06 -8.85
N TRP A 80 -1.56 22.91 -8.40
CA TRP A 80 -2.13 21.63 -8.03
C TRP A 80 -3.64 21.68 -8.21
N THR A 81 -4.21 20.57 -8.64
CA THR A 81 -5.65 20.33 -8.74
C THR A 81 -6.05 19.22 -7.77
N PRO A 82 -7.35 19.02 -7.49
CA PRO A 82 -7.80 17.88 -6.69
C PRO A 82 -7.32 16.52 -7.22
N THR A 83 -7.17 16.39 -8.54
CA THR A 83 -6.67 15.18 -9.19
C THR A 83 -5.23 14.85 -8.84
N ASP A 84 -4.38 15.88 -8.71
CA ASP A 84 -2.96 15.72 -8.37
C ASP A 84 -2.75 15.19 -6.93
N LEU A 85 -3.76 15.32 -6.06
CA LEU A 85 -3.68 14.86 -4.67
C LEU A 85 -4.00 13.37 -4.47
N ILE A 86 -4.64 12.73 -5.45
CA ILE A 86 -5.11 11.34 -5.33
C ILE A 86 -3.92 10.39 -5.08
N PHE A 87 -2.86 10.52 -5.87
CA PHE A 87 -1.69 9.65 -5.73
C PHE A 87 -0.93 9.87 -4.40
N PRO A 88 -0.64 11.11 -3.96
CA PRO A 88 -0.13 11.38 -2.61
C PRO A 88 -1.00 10.77 -1.50
N PHE A 89 -2.34 10.86 -1.59
CA PHE A 89 -3.22 10.23 -0.61
C PHE A 89 -3.11 8.69 -0.62
N PHE A 90 -2.90 8.09 -1.78
CA PHE A 90 -2.66 6.65 -1.91
C PHE A 90 -1.37 6.22 -1.19
N LEU A 91 -0.28 6.96 -1.38
CA LEU A 91 0.99 6.69 -0.70
C LEU A 91 0.88 6.92 0.82
N PHE A 92 0.21 7.99 1.22
CA PHE A 92 -0.04 8.29 2.62
C PHE A 92 -0.81 7.14 3.30
N ILE A 93 -1.90 6.65 2.70
CA ILE A 93 -2.69 5.58 3.30
C ILE A 93 -1.98 4.22 3.30
N VAL A 94 -1.14 3.96 2.29
CA VAL A 94 -0.21 2.82 2.29
C VAL A 94 0.75 2.94 3.47
N GLY A 95 1.28 4.13 3.72
CA GLY A 95 2.10 4.46 4.88
C GLY A 95 1.40 4.15 6.21
N VAL A 96 0.17 4.64 6.39
CA VAL A 96 -0.65 4.38 7.60
C VAL A 96 -0.87 2.89 7.83
N ALA A 97 -1.01 2.11 6.75
CA ALA A 97 -1.22 0.66 6.83
C ALA A 97 -0.03 -0.12 7.39
N ILE A 98 1.20 0.39 7.24
CA ILE A 98 2.44 -0.30 7.65
C ILE A 98 2.48 -0.57 9.17
N PRO A 99 2.40 0.44 10.06
CA PRO A 99 2.43 0.22 11.51
C PRO A 99 1.24 -0.57 12.02
N LEU A 100 0.08 -0.46 11.37
CA LEU A 100 -1.11 -1.25 11.71
C LEU A 100 -0.95 -2.73 11.34
N GLY A 101 -0.36 -3.02 10.17
CA GLY A 101 -0.20 -4.38 9.66
C GLY A 101 1.03 -5.12 10.18
N LEU A 102 2.13 -4.40 10.44
CA LEU A 102 3.40 -4.97 10.90
C LEU A 102 3.69 -4.71 12.39
N GLY A 103 3.02 -3.74 13.00
CA GLY A 103 3.28 -3.30 14.38
C GLY A 103 3.29 -4.41 15.42
N LYS A 104 2.19 -5.17 15.50
CA LYS A 104 2.05 -6.28 16.45
C LYS A 104 3.16 -7.33 16.31
N ARG A 105 3.68 -7.52 15.09
CA ARG A 105 4.77 -8.48 14.81
C ARG A 105 6.12 -7.93 15.23
N VAL A 106 6.35 -6.65 15.02
CA VAL A 106 7.56 -5.96 15.50
C VAL A 106 7.59 -5.95 17.02
N GLU A 107 6.47 -5.65 17.69
CA GLU A 107 6.35 -5.66 19.15
C GLU A 107 6.53 -7.06 19.75
N ARG A 108 6.02 -8.10 19.08
CA ARG A 108 6.24 -9.50 19.46
C ARG A 108 7.69 -9.95 19.31
N GLY A 109 8.53 -9.16 18.62
CA GLY A 109 9.93 -9.51 18.37
C GLY A 109 10.10 -10.56 17.27
N ASP A 110 9.21 -10.59 16.26
CA ASP A 110 9.38 -11.46 15.08
C ASP A 110 10.77 -11.23 14.45
N LYS A 111 11.43 -12.31 14.04
CA LYS A 111 12.78 -12.24 13.42
C LYS A 111 12.77 -11.30 12.20
N PHE A 112 13.77 -10.42 12.12
CA PHE A 112 13.92 -9.48 11.02
C PHE A 112 13.84 -10.15 9.64
N LYS A 113 14.51 -11.29 9.44
CA LYS A 113 14.47 -12.05 8.17
C LYS A 113 13.05 -12.41 7.73
N ALA A 114 12.18 -12.79 8.67
CA ALA A 114 10.80 -13.16 8.35
C ALA A 114 9.96 -11.93 7.96
N LEU A 115 10.17 -10.79 8.64
CA LEU A 115 9.53 -9.52 8.27
C LEU A 115 10.03 -9.00 6.92
N PHE A 116 11.34 -9.05 6.70
CA PHE A 116 11.99 -8.65 5.45
C PHE A 116 11.46 -9.44 4.25
N LEU A 117 11.45 -10.78 4.33
CA LEU A 117 10.96 -11.61 3.21
C LEU A 117 9.49 -11.36 2.91
N LYS A 118 8.66 -11.08 3.92
CA LYS A 118 7.27 -10.73 3.73
C LYS A 118 7.10 -9.39 3.01
N VAL A 119 7.85 -8.36 3.44
CA VAL A 119 7.83 -7.04 2.81
C VAL A 119 8.33 -7.15 1.37
N LEU A 120 9.46 -7.85 1.15
CA LEU A 120 10.04 -8.09 -0.16
C LEU A 120 9.06 -8.80 -1.10
N TYR A 121 8.41 -9.87 -0.65
CA TYR A 121 7.43 -10.60 -1.45
C TYR A 121 6.26 -9.70 -1.88
N ARG A 122 5.70 -8.92 -0.94
CA ARG A 122 4.60 -8.00 -1.25
C ARG A 122 5.01 -6.92 -2.24
N SER A 123 6.18 -6.30 -2.03
CA SER A 123 6.73 -5.32 -2.96
C SER A 123 6.97 -5.92 -4.34
N ALA A 124 7.57 -7.11 -4.42
CA ALA A 124 7.81 -7.80 -5.68
C ALA A 124 6.52 -8.11 -6.43
N VAL A 125 5.49 -8.62 -5.74
CA VAL A 125 4.18 -8.90 -6.36
C VAL A 125 3.55 -7.62 -6.93
N ILE A 126 3.54 -6.52 -6.17
CA ILE A 126 2.97 -5.25 -6.64
C ILE A 126 3.76 -4.71 -7.84
N PHE A 127 5.10 -4.76 -7.76
CA PHE A 127 5.97 -4.29 -8.83
C PHE A 127 5.77 -5.10 -10.12
N LEU A 128 5.82 -6.43 -10.03
CA LEU A 128 5.65 -7.33 -11.18
C LEU A 128 4.25 -7.24 -11.79
N LEU A 129 3.22 -7.03 -10.96
CA LEU A 129 1.87 -6.77 -11.45
C LEU A 129 1.82 -5.45 -12.24
N GLY A 130 2.54 -4.42 -11.78
CA GLY A 130 2.70 -3.16 -12.51
C GLY A 130 3.33 -3.34 -13.88
N GLU A 131 4.47 -4.03 -13.94
CA GLU A 131 5.17 -4.33 -15.20
C GLU A 131 4.31 -5.18 -16.14
N PHE A 132 3.61 -6.18 -15.60
CA PHE A 132 2.70 -7.00 -16.38
C PHE A 132 1.59 -6.18 -17.03
N LEU A 133 0.95 -5.29 -16.27
CA LEU A 133 -0.10 -4.40 -16.79
C LEU A 133 0.44 -3.38 -17.79
N ALA A 134 1.68 -2.90 -17.61
CA ALA A 134 2.32 -1.97 -18.53
C ALA A 134 2.68 -2.62 -19.88
N GLY A 135 2.97 -3.93 -19.87
CA GLY A 135 3.30 -4.70 -21.07
C GLY A 135 2.09 -5.30 -21.79
N PHE A 136 1.01 -5.61 -21.06
CA PHE A 136 -0.14 -6.32 -21.63
C PHE A 136 -0.89 -5.50 -22.69
N PRO A 137 -1.34 -6.09 -23.83
CA PRO A 137 -1.17 -7.50 -24.23
C PRO A 137 0.05 -7.79 -25.12
N TYR A 138 0.79 -6.77 -25.57
CA TYR A 138 1.78 -6.91 -26.66
C TYR A 138 3.24 -7.06 -26.21
N PHE A 139 3.59 -6.67 -24.99
CA PHE A 139 4.90 -6.82 -24.34
C PHE A 139 6.11 -6.34 -25.17
N HIS A 140 6.06 -5.09 -25.65
CA HIS A 140 7.21 -4.46 -26.32
C HIS A 140 8.30 -4.07 -25.32
N LEU A 141 9.17 -5.03 -24.97
CA LEU A 141 10.20 -4.87 -23.93
C LEU A 141 11.17 -3.70 -24.19
N SER A 142 11.36 -3.27 -25.44
CA SER A 142 12.23 -2.13 -25.79
C SER A 142 11.61 -0.76 -25.49
N THR A 143 10.28 -0.70 -25.30
CA THR A 143 9.52 0.56 -25.09
C THR A 143 8.52 0.46 -23.95
N ILE A 144 8.58 -0.62 -23.16
CA ILE A 144 7.67 -0.83 -22.04
C ILE A 144 7.91 0.24 -20.99
N ARG A 145 6.85 0.78 -20.41
CA ARG A 145 6.99 1.78 -19.35
C ARG A 145 7.38 1.09 -18.05
N ILE A 146 8.56 1.45 -17.51
CA ILE A 146 9.09 0.89 -16.25
C ILE A 146 8.60 1.71 -15.03
N PRO A 147 8.83 3.04 -14.94
CA PRO A 147 8.24 3.85 -13.88
C PRO A 147 6.71 3.89 -14.04
N GLY A 148 6.01 3.37 -13.04
CA GLY A 148 4.57 3.43 -13.00
C GLY A 148 4.04 3.51 -11.57
N VAL A 149 2.76 3.81 -11.46
CA VAL A 149 2.06 4.02 -10.17
C VAL A 149 2.27 2.84 -9.23
N LEU A 150 2.08 1.60 -9.72
CA LEU A 150 2.24 0.39 -8.91
C LEU A 150 3.70 0.14 -8.52
N GLN A 151 4.64 0.35 -9.44
CA GLN A 151 6.08 0.23 -9.20
C GLN A 151 6.52 1.21 -8.12
N ARG A 152 6.08 2.47 -8.19
CA ARG A 152 6.39 3.50 -7.20
C ARG A 152 5.78 3.18 -5.84
N ILE A 153 4.54 2.70 -5.78
CA ILE A 153 3.93 2.21 -4.53
C ILE A 153 4.75 1.06 -3.95
N ALA A 154 5.18 0.09 -4.77
CA ALA A 154 5.97 -1.05 -4.32
C ALA A 154 7.31 -0.63 -3.70
N VAL A 155 8.02 0.30 -4.34
CA VAL A 155 9.29 0.86 -3.88
C VAL A 155 9.10 1.66 -2.59
N CYS A 156 8.13 2.58 -2.56
CA CYS A 156 7.84 3.36 -1.36
C CYS A 156 7.41 2.48 -0.17
N TYR A 157 6.55 1.49 -0.40
CA TYR A 157 6.16 0.51 0.61
C TYR A 157 7.36 -0.27 1.13
N PHE A 158 8.23 -0.75 0.23
CA PHE A 158 9.43 -1.51 0.60
C PHE A 158 10.30 -0.72 1.57
N PHE A 159 10.73 0.47 1.17
CA PHE A 159 11.63 1.30 1.97
C PHE A 159 10.96 1.80 3.25
N ALA A 160 9.72 2.29 3.18
CA ALA A 160 9.00 2.75 4.36
C ALA A 160 8.79 1.63 5.39
N ALA A 161 8.47 0.41 4.94
CA ALA A 161 8.33 -0.74 5.83
C ALA A 161 9.66 -1.15 6.47
N LEU A 162 10.77 -1.13 5.72
CA LEU A 162 12.10 -1.41 6.27
C LEU A 162 12.53 -0.36 7.30
N ILE A 163 12.31 0.92 7.00
CA ILE A 163 12.59 2.03 7.92
C ILE A 163 11.73 1.84 9.18
N PHE A 164 10.45 1.52 9.04
CA PHE A 164 9.55 1.24 10.16
C PHE A 164 10.04 0.09 11.04
N ILE A 165 10.46 -1.03 10.45
CA ILE A 165 10.94 -2.21 11.19
C ILE A 165 12.24 -1.90 11.96
N ARG A 166 13.10 -1.01 11.44
CA ARG A 166 14.46 -0.80 11.97
C ARG A 166 14.62 0.43 12.84
N THR A 167 13.66 1.36 12.84
CA THR A 167 13.86 2.68 13.44
C THR A 167 12.67 3.14 14.28
N ARG A 168 12.90 4.13 15.14
CA ARG A 168 11.86 4.73 16.01
C ARG A 168 11.12 5.85 15.27
N PRO A 169 9.91 6.27 15.71
CA PRO A 169 9.15 7.35 15.09
C PRO A 169 9.94 8.65 14.89
N ARG A 170 10.79 9.04 15.86
CA ARG A 170 11.66 10.22 15.73
C ARG A 170 12.61 10.12 14.53
N THR A 171 13.25 8.95 14.36
CA THR A 171 14.14 8.69 13.23
C THR A 171 13.37 8.66 11.90
N GLN A 172 12.16 8.11 11.90
CA GLN A 172 11.27 8.10 10.73
C GLN A 172 10.92 9.52 10.28
N ALA A 173 10.62 10.42 11.23
CA ALA A 173 10.37 11.83 10.96
C ALA A 173 11.62 12.56 10.44
N ILE A 174 12.79 12.31 11.03
CA ILE A 174 14.05 12.87 10.54
C ILE A 174 14.34 12.41 9.12
N ILE A 175 14.15 11.12 8.80
CA ILE A 175 14.34 10.58 7.45
C ILE A 175 13.35 11.22 6.46
N ALA A 176 12.07 11.36 6.84
CA ALA A 176 11.06 11.99 5.99
C ALA A 176 11.43 13.44 5.66
N LEU A 177 11.82 14.24 6.66
CA LEU A 177 12.26 15.62 6.47
C LEU A 177 13.57 15.69 5.67
N ALA A 178 14.53 14.81 5.96
CA ALA A 178 15.79 14.74 5.22
C ALA A 178 15.56 14.41 3.75
N LEU A 179 14.66 13.48 3.42
CA LEU A 179 14.31 13.18 2.03
C LEU A 179 13.77 14.41 1.28
N LEU A 180 12.91 15.20 1.92
CA LEU A 180 12.39 16.44 1.32
C LEU A 180 13.46 17.51 1.16
N ILE A 181 14.29 17.72 2.18
CA ILE A 181 15.38 18.71 2.15
C ILE A 181 16.41 18.32 1.08
N VAL A 182 16.83 17.06 1.05
CA VAL A 182 17.78 16.57 0.05
C VAL A 182 17.16 16.68 -1.34
N TYR A 183 15.91 16.29 -1.54
CA TYR A 183 15.22 16.44 -2.82
C TYR A 183 15.20 17.91 -3.27
N PHE A 184 14.84 18.84 -2.36
CA PHE A 184 14.84 20.27 -2.65
C PHE A 184 16.23 20.79 -3.04
N ILE A 185 17.26 20.44 -2.26
CA ILE A 185 18.65 20.86 -2.52
C ILE A 185 19.13 20.30 -3.86
N VAL A 186 18.86 19.03 -4.12
CA VAL A 186 19.23 18.37 -5.38
C VAL A 186 18.57 19.07 -6.56
N MET A 187 17.28 19.34 -6.48
CA MET A 187 16.54 19.99 -7.57
C MET A 187 16.94 21.46 -7.78
N LYS A 188 17.33 22.19 -6.73
CA LYS A 188 17.65 23.62 -6.82
C LYS A 188 19.11 23.95 -7.03
N HIS A 189 20.03 23.12 -6.55
CA HIS A 189 21.45 23.49 -6.44
C HIS A 189 22.40 22.51 -7.13
N VAL A 190 21.97 21.32 -7.55
CA VAL A 190 22.86 20.40 -8.26
C VAL A 190 22.90 20.77 -9.74
N HIS A 191 24.11 20.94 -10.25
CA HIS A 191 24.34 21.26 -11.65
C HIS A 191 24.53 19.97 -12.44
N TRP A 192 24.03 19.95 -13.67
CA TRP A 192 24.25 18.84 -14.59
C TRP A 192 24.66 19.39 -15.95
N ASN A 193 25.81 18.94 -16.45
CA ASN A 193 26.51 19.46 -17.63
C ASN A 193 25.57 19.95 -18.75
N GLY A 194 25.58 21.26 -19.00
CA GLY A 194 24.82 21.91 -20.07
C GLY A 194 23.43 22.45 -19.69
N TYR A 195 22.97 22.27 -18.45
CA TYR A 195 21.66 22.74 -17.98
C TYR A 195 21.76 23.80 -16.89
N TYR A 196 20.75 24.68 -16.81
CA TYR A 196 20.69 25.76 -15.84
C TYR A 196 20.43 25.27 -14.42
N VAL A 197 21.09 25.90 -13.47
CA VAL A 197 20.95 25.62 -12.03
C VAL A 197 19.57 26.01 -11.56
N GLY A 198 18.87 25.09 -10.90
CA GLY A 198 17.56 25.36 -10.32
C GLY A 198 16.44 25.58 -11.35
N ASP A 199 16.68 25.18 -12.61
CA ASP A 199 15.63 25.07 -13.62
C ASP A 199 14.60 24.02 -13.17
N LEU A 200 13.36 24.44 -13.04
CA LEU A 200 12.22 23.60 -12.66
C LEU A 200 11.19 23.50 -13.80
N SER A 201 11.59 23.79 -15.03
CA SER A 201 10.77 23.54 -16.22
C SER A 201 10.63 22.05 -16.50
N LYS A 202 9.66 21.70 -17.36
CA LYS A 202 9.44 20.32 -17.81
C LYS A 202 10.73 19.72 -18.37
N GLU A 203 11.35 20.40 -19.34
CA GLU A 203 12.54 19.90 -20.02
C GLU A 203 13.82 20.01 -19.19
N GLY A 204 14.00 21.13 -18.49
CA GLY A 204 15.28 21.49 -17.87
C GLY A 204 15.48 20.98 -16.45
N SER A 205 14.42 20.49 -15.79
CA SER A 205 14.55 20.00 -14.42
C SER A 205 15.49 18.79 -14.29
N LEU A 206 16.24 18.74 -13.19
CA LEU A 206 17.19 17.66 -12.95
C LEU A 206 16.49 16.28 -12.89
N ALA A 207 15.28 16.23 -12.34
CA ALA A 207 14.45 15.02 -12.36
C ALA A 207 14.19 14.53 -13.79
N SER A 208 13.72 15.43 -14.67
CA SER A 208 13.40 15.04 -16.04
C SER A 208 14.64 14.63 -16.85
N ILE A 209 15.79 15.29 -16.61
CA ILE A 209 17.08 14.90 -17.21
C ILE A 209 17.49 13.49 -16.78
N ILE A 210 17.41 13.19 -15.47
CA ILE A 210 17.78 11.88 -14.94
C ILE A 210 16.84 10.80 -15.46
N ASP A 211 15.53 11.05 -15.48
CA ASP A 211 14.55 10.09 -15.99
C ASP A 211 14.83 9.76 -17.46
N ARG A 212 15.07 10.76 -18.31
CA ARG A 212 15.42 10.52 -19.73
C ARG A 212 16.74 9.78 -19.89
N LYS A 213 17.77 10.07 -19.08
CA LYS A 213 19.08 9.42 -19.21
C LYS A 213 19.10 7.99 -18.68
N VAL A 214 18.39 7.72 -17.59
CA VAL A 214 18.42 6.40 -16.93
C VAL A 214 17.34 5.48 -17.48
N LEU A 215 16.14 6.00 -17.74
CA LEU A 215 14.99 5.20 -18.17
C LEU A 215 14.80 5.24 -19.68
N GLY A 216 15.30 6.28 -20.38
CA GLY A 216 15.31 6.34 -21.84
C GLY A 216 13.93 6.08 -22.47
N PRO A 217 13.76 5.05 -23.31
CA PRO A 217 12.48 4.76 -23.98
C PRO A 217 11.40 4.21 -23.04
N HIS A 218 11.73 3.97 -21.77
CA HIS A 218 10.82 3.41 -20.78
C HIS A 218 10.05 4.46 -19.98
N ILE A 219 10.21 5.75 -20.30
CA ILE A 219 9.42 6.84 -19.72
C ILE A 219 8.00 6.91 -20.31
N TRP A 220 7.10 7.61 -19.64
CA TRP A 220 5.73 7.81 -20.07
C TRP A 220 5.60 8.41 -21.48
N LYS A 221 4.82 7.77 -22.36
CA LYS A 221 4.73 8.07 -23.81
C LYS A 221 4.23 9.47 -24.15
N GLN A 222 3.37 10.07 -23.32
CA GLN A 222 2.89 11.45 -23.51
C GLN A 222 3.88 12.49 -22.94
N GLY A 223 4.91 12.03 -22.22
CA GLY A 223 5.92 12.85 -21.56
C GLY A 223 7.33 12.51 -22.05
N ILE A 224 7.59 12.55 -23.36
CA ILE A 224 8.97 12.43 -23.93
C ILE A 224 9.97 13.43 -23.27
N VAL A 225 9.42 14.37 -22.49
CA VAL A 225 10.11 15.30 -21.62
C VAL A 225 10.36 14.80 -20.18
N TYR A 226 9.45 14.14 -19.46
CA TYR A 226 9.63 13.76 -18.04
C TYR A 226 8.76 12.57 -17.64
N ASP A 227 9.09 11.87 -16.54
CA ASP A 227 8.22 10.84 -15.97
C ASP A 227 7.60 11.25 -14.61
N PRO A 228 6.26 11.22 -14.45
CA PRO A 228 5.63 11.59 -13.18
C PRO A 228 5.99 10.64 -12.03
N GLU A 229 6.38 9.40 -12.32
CA GLU A 229 6.85 8.38 -11.39
C GLU A 229 8.37 8.16 -11.43
N GLY A 230 9.10 9.19 -11.86
CA GLY A 230 10.56 9.19 -11.98
C GLY A 230 11.36 8.91 -10.71
N LEU A 231 12.67 8.75 -10.89
CA LEU A 231 13.59 8.27 -9.84
C LEU A 231 13.76 9.30 -8.73
N LEU A 232 14.07 10.55 -9.07
CA LEU A 232 14.27 11.60 -8.07
C LEU A 232 12.97 11.96 -7.34
N SER A 233 11.85 12.04 -8.07
CA SER A 233 10.57 12.37 -7.47
C SER A 233 10.10 11.29 -6.48
N THR A 234 10.61 10.06 -6.57
CA THR A 234 10.33 8.99 -5.61
C THR A 234 10.79 9.33 -4.19
N MET A 235 11.74 10.23 -4.01
CA MET A 235 12.14 10.73 -2.68
C MET A 235 10.97 11.43 -1.96
N GLY A 236 10.25 12.31 -2.66
CA GLY A 236 9.07 12.99 -2.14
C GLY A 236 7.94 12.00 -1.84
N ALA A 237 7.71 11.04 -2.74
CA ALA A 237 6.71 9.97 -2.54
C ALA A 237 7.03 9.09 -1.31
N LEU A 238 8.30 8.75 -1.09
CA LEU A 238 8.72 8.01 0.09
C LEU A 238 8.51 8.86 1.37
N ALA A 239 8.81 10.16 1.33
CA ALA A 239 8.53 11.06 2.45
C ALA A 239 7.03 11.11 2.78
N THR A 240 6.15 11.21 1.77
CA THR A 240 4.68 11.13 1.95
C THR A 240 4.25 9.81 2.59
N THR A 241 4.84 8.70 2.14
CA THR A 241 4.59 7.38 2.73
C THR A 241 5.04 7.33 4.19
N LEU A 242 6.20 7.90 4.53
CA LEU A 242 6.69 7.99 5.91
C LEU A 242 5.82 8.88 6.80
N PHE A 243 5.27 9.98 6.28
CA PHE A 243 4.26 10.74 7.03
C PHE A 243 3.04 9.89 7.35
N GLY A 244 2.60 9.07 6.41
CA GLY A 244 1.58 8.05 6.67
C GLY A 244 1.98 7.07 7.78
N VAL A 245 3.23 6.57 7.77
CA VAL A 245 3.75 5.71 8.84
C VAL A 245 3.68 6.41 10.21
N LEU A 246 4.07 7.68 10.28
CA LEU A 246 4.00 8.47 11.52
C LEU A 246 2.57 8.62 12.02
N THR A 247 1.62 8.95 11.14
CA THR A 247 0.20 8.98 11.49
C THR A 247 -0.29 7.62 11.95
N GLY A 248 0.16 6.55 11.30
CA GLY A 248 -0.17 5.17 11.68
C GLY A 248 0.34 4.78 13.08
N HIS A 249 1.41 5.40 13.59
CA HIS A 249 1.81 5.24 15.00
C HIS A 249 0.87 5.97 15.97
N LEU A 250 0.31 7.12 15.56
CA LEU A 250 -0.58 7.91 16.42
C LEU A 250 -1.95 7.24 16.63
N ILE A 251 -2.40 6.45 15.66
CA ILE A 251 -3.72 5.82 15.67
C ILE A 251 -3.72 4.34 16.09
N ARG A 252 -2.55 3.76 16.38
CA ARG A 252 -2.40 2.36 16.82
C ARG A 252 -2.44 2.27 18.34
#